data_AF-A0A4T0W995-F1
#
_entry.id   AF-A0A4T0W995-F1
#
_cell.length_a   1.000
_cell.length_b   1.000
_cell.length_c   1.000
_cell.angle_alpha   90.00
_cell.angle_beta   90.00
_cell.angle_gamma   90.00
#
_symmetry.space_group_name_H-M   'P 1'
#
loop_
_entity.id
_entity.type
_entity.pdbx_description
1 polymer ?
#
loop_
_entity_poly.entity_id
_entity_poly.type
_entity_poly.pdbx_seq_one_letter_code
_entity_poly.pdbx_strand_id
1 'polypeptide(L)'
;MPDESAQLNPLSCKRCKHRKVRCSRLMPVCERCKAHNTECVYPQRVKRKVTRTLTDRLSLDASSTTDGALSTILERLQRVEQHCTTISAPSRDLRLSEDRAPDETPAPPPPPPPPLVPPPPRQASISSSIPNSIYNSVPSNFPSPAASSAGGGQATSSPWTALATPCAAPELDVASILKDAVDQVQRLQLQAISAAVITQNVRIPPELAKTWIKNYFTHMHIDMFLSLVNPKLIEMIPDLLEMPHVHLEPAILVVYYGILYHGCALGSTSEEMDEGQKYCQMLYVCCLRSLPLWQREATGTTTDLIAALFMCRTAAECLDEELSWKMYTYSCEYAQTLNLHNLDAHGSGSGSGSGSGSLEVDEAKLDADRKGFWELIQIDFFFRLLFNRPPAITDSMSTWKVNLPWLSGSTTMDLDAVPTVTFIMSSRLTFILSQFYRELENPDSDEATVRLKTEEYCRDIGRLFAEYQLDDWIQRAFASGARIDSWVLGDIALTGYTYIIFMLRKLVVLRSSSPRPVSSDADVPDSPLAVDAARGILRLMSSAMEHNPYPDTMCVLMGMYRAYVPCACLFASVLRSADVRERAEDVGLLETLVVSMERASRGEREFAPLLKAVRSLGMEVKRRMEEASSTPIA
;
A
#
# COMPACT_ATOMS: atom_id res chain seq x y z
N MET A 1 41.01 -49.07 45.87
CA MET A 1 41.22 -48.78 44.44
C MET A 1 40.16 -47.76 44.05
N PRO A 2 40.46 -46.45 44.02
CA PRO A 2 39.49 -45.45 43.62
C PRO A 2 39.37 -45.43 42.09
N ASP A 3 38.13 -45.42 41.61
CA ASP A 3 37.72 -45.41 40.21
C ASP A 3 38.05 -44.03 39.60
N GLU A 4 39.08 -43.94 38.75
CA GLU A 4 39.44 -42.72 38.02
C GLU A 4 38.36 -42.43 36.98
N SER A 5 37.43 -41.54 37.30
CA SER A 5 36.46 -40.97 36.38
C SER A 5 37.18 -40.38 35.15
N ALA A 6 37.11 -41.08 34.01
CA ALA A 6 37.82 -40.73 32.80
C ALA A 6 37.38 -39.36 32.27
N GLN A 7 38.33 -38.43 32.15
CA GLN A 7 38.05 -37.06 31.74
C GLN A 7 37.70 -37.01 30.24
N LEU A 8 36.49 -36.55 29.91
CA LEU A 8 36.02 -36.41 28.53
C LEU A 8 36.22 -34.98 28.00
N ASN A 9 36.68 -34.86 26.76
CA ASN A 9 36.73 -33.59 26.05
C ASN A 9 35.34 -33.23 25.49
N PRO A 10 34.86 -31.98 25.60
CA PRO A 10 33.57 -31.60 25.01
C PRO A 10 33.56 -31.65 23.47
N LEU A 11 34.72 -31.66 22.82
CA LEU A 11 34.85 -31.67 21.36
C LEU A 11 35.39 -33.01 20.85
N SER A 12 34.93 -33.42 19.68
CA SER A 12 35.55 -34.54 18.95
C SER A 12 36.97 -34.14 18.49
N CYS A 13 37.93 -35.08 18.56
CA CYS A 13 39.29 -34.81 18.10
C CYS A 13 39.32 -34.48 16.60
N LYS A 14 40.35 -33.75 16.15
CA LYS A 14 40.48 -33.28 14.76
C LYS A 14 40.37 -34.41 13.74
N ARG A 15 40.99 -35.55 14.01
CA ARG A 15 41.02 -36.72 13.10
C ARG A 15 39.66 -37.38 12.95
N CYS A 16 38.96 -37.67 14.05
CA CYS A 16 37.61 -38.22 14.00
C CYS A 16 36.62 -37.25 13.34
N LYS A 17 36.78 -35.94 13.60
CA LYS A 17 35.98 -34.89 12.96
C LYS A 17 36.21 -34.84 11.44
N HIS A 18 37.46 -34.86 10.99
CA HIS A 18 37.80 -34.82 9.56
C HIS A 18 37.30 -36.08 8.82
N ARG A 19 37.41 -37.25 9.45
CA ARG A 19 36.89 -38.51 8.88
C ARG A 19 35.38 -38.70 9.06
N LYS A 20 34.66 -37.72 9.64
CA LYS A 20 33.21 -37.78 9.93
C LYS A 20 32.77 -39.05 10.69
N VAL A 21 33.59 -39.52 11.64
CA VAL A 21 33.31 -40.71 12.46
C VAL A 21 33.15 -40.38 13.95
N ARG A 22 32.41 -41.22 14.68
CA ARG A 22 32.17 -41.05 16.13
C ARG A 22 33.48 -41.11 16.93
N CYS A 23 33.69 -40.11 17.78
CA CYS A 23 34.83 -39.98 18.69
C CYS A 23 34.38 -40.28 20.12
N SER A 24 35.13 -41.10 20.88
CA SER A 24 34.81 -41.38 22.29
C SER A 24 35.21 -40.26 23.24
N ARG A 25 35.95 -39.25 22.75
CA ARG A 25 36.32 -38.01 23.47
C ARG A 25 37.13 -38.19 24.75
N LEU A 26 37.61 -39.40 25.06
CA LEU A 26 38.48 -39.66 26.19
C LEU A 26 39.81 -38.90 26.06
N MET A 27 40.23 -38.26 27.15
CA MET A 27 41.53 -37.59 27.28
C MET A 27 42.56 -38.55 27.87
N PRO A 28 43.83 -38.51 27.43
CA PRO A 28 44.39 -37.63 26.41
C PRO A 28 44.14 -38.12 24.96
N VAL A 29 43.74 -39.37 24.76
CA VAL A 29 43.58 -40.00 23.44
C VAL A 29 42.25 -40.75 23.37
N CYS A 30 41.40 -40.45 22.37
CA CYS A 30 40.16 -41.20 22.17
C CYS A 30 40.45 -42.66 21.76
N GLU A 31 39.55 -43.58 22.11
CA GLU A 31 39.68 -45.03 21.85
C GLU A 31 40.01 -45.33 20.39
N ARG A 32 39.37 -44.62 19.45
CA ARG A 32 39.60 -44.84 18.03
C ARG A 32 41.02 -44.43 17.61
N CYS A 33 41.52 -43.29 18.08
CA CYS A 33 42.90 -42.89 17.78
C CYS A 33 43.92 -43.79 18.49
N LYS A 34 43.59 -44.27 19.71
CA LYS A 34 44.40 -45.24 20.46
C LYS A 34 44.51 -46.58 19.72
N ALA A 35 43.40 -47.11 19.22
CA ALA A 35 43.36 -48.37 18.47
C ALA A 35 44.17 -48.31 17.16
N HIS A 36 44.24 -47.13 16.53
CA HIS A 36 44.99 -46.94 15.29
C HIS A 36 46.42 -46.43 15.51
N ASN A 37 46.88 -46.39 16.77
CA ASN A 37 48.18 -45.85 17.20
C ASN A 37 48.55 -44.52 16.51
N THR A 38 47.60 -43.58 16.52
CA THR A 38 47.74 -42.31 15.79
C THR A 38 47.48 -41.10 16.66
N GLU A 39 48.10 -39.99 16.29
CA GLU A 39 48.02 -38.74 17.05
C GLU A 39 46.58 -38.26 17.22
N CYS A 40 46.19 -37.98 18.47
CA CYS A 40 44.86 -37.53 18.84
C CYS A 40 44.91 -36.10 19.38
N VAL A 41 44.72 -35.12 18.49
CA VAL A 41 44.71 -33.70 18.86
C VAL A 41 43.27 -33.20 19.01
N TYR A 42 42.94 -32.72 20.20
CA TYR A 42 41.69 -32.01 20.45
C TYR A 42 41.86 -30.52 20.11
N PRO A 43 40.91 -29.90 19.38
CA PRO A 43 40.97 -28.46 19.12
C PRO A 43 40.77 -27.68 20.43
N GLN A 44 41.64 -26.70 20.69
CA GLN A 44 41.40 -25.73 21.76
C GLN A 44 40.26 -24.79 21.31
N ARG A 45 39.30 -24.53 22.20
CA ARG A 45 38.33 -23.43 22.00
C ARG A 45 39.12 -22.14 21.96
N VAL A 46 39.32 -21.58 20.77
CA VAL A 46 39.65 -20.16 20.64
C VAL A 46 38.49 -19.42 21.29
N LYS A 47 38.73 -18.68 22.38
CA LYS A 47 37.78 -17.69 22.88
C LYS A 47 37.61 -16.66 21.76
N ARG A 48 36.62 -16.87 20.88
CA ARG A 48 36.11 -15.78 20.03
C ARG A 48 35.75 -14.66 21.00
N LYS A 49 36.23 -13.44 20.73
CA LYS A 49 35.63 -12.23 21.32
C LYS A 49 34.13 -12.40 21.13
N VAL A 50 33.42 -12.59 22.24
CA VAL A 50 31.97 -12.60 22.26
C VAL A 50 31.57 -11.21 21.83
N THR A 51 31.13 -11.06 20.58
CA THR A 51 30.29 -9.93 20.22
C THR A 51 29.07 -10.07 21.10
N ARG A 52 28.97 -9.21 22.13
CA ARG A 52 27.84 -9.20 23.06
C ARG A 52 26.55 -9.16 22.25
N THR A 53 25.69 -10.14 22.44
CA THR A 53 24.37 -10.21 21.82
C THR A 53 23.52 -9.02 22.26
N LEU A 54 22.63 -8.56 21.37
CA LEU A 54 21.80 -7.36 21.53
C LEU A 54 21.03 -7.34 22.87
N THR A 55 20.63 -8.51 23.36
CA THR A 55 19.91 -8.70 24.63
C THR A 55 20.69 -8.24 25.87
N ASP A 56 22.02 -8.32 25.84
CA ASP A 56 22.88 -7.92 26.97
C ASP A 56 23.18 -6.42 27.00
N ARG A 57 22.91 -5.69 25.90
CA ARG A 57 23.05 -4.22 25.84
C ARG A 57 21.76 -3.49 26.17
N LEU A 58 20.60 -4.14 26.01
CA LEU A 58 19.28 -3.56 26.27
C LEU A 58 18.91 -3.50 27.76
N SER A 59 19.67 -4.15 28.65
CA SER A 59 19.36 -4.21 30.09
C SER A 59 20.06 -3.14 30.94
N LEU A 60 20.87 -2.27 30.34
CA LEU A 60 21.68 -1.30 31.10
C LEU A 60 21.32 0.17 30.90
N ASP A 61 20.60 0.56 29.83
CA ASP A 61 20.21 1.95 29.59
C ASP A 61 18.75 2.06 29.12
N ALA A 62 17.83 2.20 30.08
CA ALA A 62 16.39 2.22 29.86
C ALA A 62 15.83 3.56 29.31
N SER A 63 16.68 4.52 28.94
CA SER A 63 16.24 5.83 28.41
C SER A 63 16.50 6.08 26.92
N SER A 64 17.20 5.18 26.19
CA SER A 64 17.51 5.37 24.75
C SER A 64 17.27 4.12 23.86
N THR A 65 16.30 3.27 24.21
CA THR A 65 16.13 1.94 23.61
C THR A 65 15.64 1.93 22.16
N THR A 66 14.90 2.96 21.71
CA THR A 66 14.41 3.06 20.33
C THR A 66 15.51 3.42 19.33
N ASP A 67 16.47 4.26 19.73
CA ASP A 67 17.53 4.74 18.84
C ASP A 67 18.54 3.63 18.51
N GLY A 68 18.89 2.80 19.50
CA GLY A 68 19.77 1.65 19.29
C GLY A 68 19.16 0.55 18.42
N ALA A 69 17.87 0.27 18.58
CA ALA A 69 17.18 -0.77 17.80
C ALA A 69 16.95 -0.34 16.34
N LEU A 70 16.42 0.87 16.12
CA LEU A 70 16.23 1.43 14.77
C LEU A 70 17.56 1.64 14.05
N SER A 71 18.58 2.17 14.73
CA SER A 71 19.92 2.34 14.15
C SER A 71 20.54 0.99 13.78
N THR A 72 20.39 -0.05 14.61
CA THR A 72 20.86 -1.40 14.26
C THR A 72 20.13 -1.99 13.06
N ILE A 73 18.82 -1.76 12.94
CA ILE A 73 18.01 -2.22 11.80
C ILE A 73 18.42 -1.48 10.52
N LEU A 74 18.59 -0.16 10.58
CA LEU A 74 19.09 0.66 9.48
C LEU A 74 20.51 0.27 9.08
N GLU A 75 21.41 0.01 10.02
CA GLU A 75 22.75 -0.50 9.73
C GLU A 75 22.73 -1.90 9.11
N ARG A 76 21.74 -2.75 9.45
CA ARG A 76 21.58 -4.08 8.83
C ARG A 76 21.02 -3.96 7.42
N LEU A 77 20.03 -3.09 7.20
CA LEU A 77 19.53 -2.75 5.87
C LEU A 77 20.65 -2.20 5.00
N GLN A 78 21.39 -1.21 5.50
CA GLN A 78 22.53 -0.62 4.82
C GLN A 78 23.64 -1.64 4.54
N ARG A 79 23.84 -2.62 5.44
CA ARG A 79 24.77 -3.73 5.20
C ARG A 79 24.27 -4.69 4.13
N VAL A 80 22.96 -4.98 4.06
CA VAL A 80 22.37 -5.75 2.96
C VAL A 80 22.53 -4.98 1.65
N GLU A 81 22.21 -3.69 1.62
CA GLU A 81 22.40 -2.80 0.46
C GLU A 81 23.88 -2.74 0.01
N GLN A 82 24.84 -2.65 0.94
CA GLN A 82 26.29 -2.60 0.65
C GLN A 82 26.85 -3.94 0.18
N HIS A 83 26.36 -5.07 0.71
CA HIS A 83 26.74 -6.41 0.21
C HIS A 83 26.21 -6.66 -1.21
N CYS A 84 25.10 -6.01 -1.56
CA CYS A 84 24.45 -6.13 -2.86
C CYS A 84 25.06 -5.21 -3.94
N THR A 85 25.36 -3.94 -3.61
CA THR A 85 25.99 -2.98 -4.53
C THR A 85 27.42 -3.34 -4.92
N THR A 86 28.14 -4.09 -4.09
CA THR A 86 29.49 -4.58 -4.42
C THR A 86 29.50 -5.75 -5.40
N ILE A 87 28.36 -6.42 -5.63
CA ILE A 87 28.22 -7.51 -6.60
C ILE A 87 27.80 -6.99 -7.98
N SER A 88 27.13 -5.83 -8.06
CA SER A 88 26.66 -5.23 -9.33
C SER A 88 27.65 -4.24 -9.98
N ALA A 89 28.91 -4.16 -9.56
CA ALA A 89 29.90 -3.42 -10.32
C ALA A 89 30.29 -4.23 -11.57
N PRO A 90 29.94 -3.81 -12.80
CA PRO A 90 30.37 -4.53 -13.99
C PRO A 90 31.89 -4.42 -14.09
N SER A 91 32.58 -5.56 -14.02
CA SER A 91 33.96 -5.69 -14.51
C SER A 91 33.99 -5.33 -15.99
N ARG A 92 34.22 -4.05 -16.27
CA ARG A 92 34.83 -3.58 -17.52
C ARG A 92 36.24 -4.17 -17.56
N ASP A 93 36.36 -5.36 -18.12
CA ASP A 93 37.54 -5.79 -18.86
C ASP A 93 37.25 -7.18 -19.44
N LEU A 94 36.92 -7.23 -20.73
CA LEU A 94 37.59 -8.13 -21.68
C LEU A 94 37.28 -7.66 -23.11
N ARG A 95 38.37 -7.50 -23.86
CA ARG A 95 38.46 -6.85 -25.16
C ARG A 95 37.93 -7.76 -26.27
N LEU A 96 37.35 -7.08 -27.25
CA LEU A 96 37.28 -7.37 -28.70
C LEU A 96 38.12 -8.57 -29.17
N SER A 97 37.45 -9.48 -29.86
CA SER A 97 38.02 -10.24 -30.98
C SER A 97 36.89 -10.53 -31.96
N GLU A 98 37.01 -9.93 -33.15
CA GLU A 98 36.30 -10.28 -34.37
C GLU A 98 36.42 -11.79 -34.66
N ASP A 99 35.33 -12.45 -35.03
CA ASP A 99 35.25 -13.11 -36.34
C ASP A 99 33.89 -13.80 -36.60
N ARG A 100 33.42 -13.61 -37.85
CA ARG A 100 32.68 -14.56 -38.70
C ARG A 100 31.16 -14.75 -38.53
N ALA A 101 30.42 -14.21 -39.51
CA ALA A 101 29.11 -14.70 -39.95
C ALA A 101 29.22 -16.17 -40.48
N PRO A 102 28.13 -16.97 -40.46
CA PRO A 102 27.29 -16.96 -41.66
C PRO A 102 25.78 -17.28 -41.47
N ASP A 103 25.06 -16.86 -42.51
CA ASP A 103 23.95 -17.53 -43.20
C ASP A 103 22.49 -17.29 -42.78
N GLU A 104 21.74 -16.88 -43.80
CA GLU A 104 20.31 -16.60 -43.84
C GLU A 104 19.51 -17.87 -44.12
N THR A 105 18.31 -17.98 -43.56
CA THR A 105 17.20 -18.68 -44.24
C THR A 105 15.87 -18.04 -43.81
N PRO A 106 14.94 -17.76 -44.76
CA PRO A 106 13.85 -16.82 -44.55
C PRO A 106 12.59 -17.47 -43.92
N ALA A 107 11.92 -16.71 -43.06
CA ALA A 107 10.63 -17.08 -42.46
C ALA A 107 9.47 -16.97 -43.48
N PRO A 108 8.43 -17.84 -43.40
CA PRO A 108 7.28 -17.81 -44.30
C PRO A 108 6.26 -16.69 -43.94
N PRO A 109 5.47 -16.19 -44.91
CA PRO A 109 4.57 -15.06 -44.72
C PRO A 109 3.24 -15.42 -44.02
N PRO A 110 2.58 -14.44 -43.37
CA PRO A 110 1.32 -14.65 -42.64
C PRO A 110 0.08 -14.77 -43.56
N PRO A 111 -0.98 -15.48 -43.12
CA PRO A 111 -2.21 -15.68 -43.89
C PRO A 111 -3.16 -14.46 -43.90
N PRO A 112 -4.07 -14.34 -44.89
CA PRO A 112 -4.91 -13.17 -45.12
C PRO A 112 -6.17 -13.11 -44.22
N PRO A 113 -6.77 -11.91 -44.06
CA PRO A 113 -7.89 -11.68 -43.14
C PRO A 113 -9.26 -12.15 -43.68
N PRO A 114 -10.22 -12.48 -42.79
CA PRO A 114 -11.57 -12.93 -43.16
C PRO A 114 -12.52 -11.77 -43.53
N PRO A 115 -13.61 -12.05 -44.28
CA PRO A 115 -14.46 -11.02 -44.89
C PRO A 115 -15.48 -10.39 -43.92
N LEU A 116 -15.76 -9.11 -44.20
CA LEU A 116 -16.71 -8.22 -43.54
C LEU A 116 -18.17 -8.70 -43.65
N VAL A 117 -18.87 -8.75 -42.52
CA VAL A 117 -20.33 -8.94 -42.43
C VAL A 117 -20.96 -7.63 -41.95
N PRO A 118 -22.03 -7.12 -42.60
CA PRO A 118 -22.67 -5.85 -42.23
C PRO A 118 -23.64 -6.00 -41.03
N PRO A 119 -23.92 -4.91 -40.29
CA PRO A 119 -24.80 -4.94 -39.13
C PRO A 119 -26.29 -4.84 -39.52
N PRO A 120 -27.21 -5.46 -38.75
CA PRO A 120 -28.65 -5.17 -38.84
C PRO A 120 -29.06 -3.96 -37.97
N PRO A 121 -30.26 -3.38 -38.20
CA PRO A 121 -30.54 -1.98 -37.94
C PRO A 121 -31.10 -1.68 -36.54
N ARG A 122 -30.93 -0.42 -36.13
CA ARG A 122 -31.59 0.24 -35.00
C ARG A 122 -33.10 0.35 -35.22
N GLN A 123 -33.88 0.00 -34.18
CA GLN A 123 -35.23 0.51 -33.93
C GLN A 123 -35.27 0.90 -32.43
N ALA A 124 -35.31 2.18 -32.10
CA ALA A 124 -36.51 3.00 -31.93
C ALA A 124 -37.44 2.48 -30.80
N SER A 125 -37.21 3.03 -29.60
CA SER A 125 -38.20 3.53 -28.64
C SER A 125 -39.65 3.03 -28.73
N ILE A 126 -40.20 2.53 -27.62
CA ILE A 126 -41.57 2.84 -27.16
C ILE A 126 -41.60 2.76 -25.61
N SER A 127 -42.15 3.83 -25.03
CA SER A 127 -42.59 3.97 -23.64
C SER A 127 -43.82 3.11 -23.33
N SER A 128 -44.08 2.93 -22.04
CA SER A 128 -45.35 2.57 -21.37
C SER A 128 -45.15 1.34 -20.48
N SER A 129 -45.75 1.19 -19.31
CA SER A 129 -46.54 2.04 -18.43
C SER A 129 -46.80 1.18 -17.19
N ILE A 130 -46.79 1.80 -16.02
CA ILE A 130 -47.29 1.20 -14.76
C ILE A 130 -48.77 0.79 -14.93
N PRO A 131 -49.23 -0.27 -14.25
CA PRO A 131 -50.29 -0.06 -13.26
C PRO A 131 -50.06 -0.76 -11.90
N ASN A 132 -50.59 -0.08 -10.88
CA ASN A 132 -50.64 -0.36 -9.44
C ASN A 132 -51.27 -1.72 -9.03
N SER A 133 -50.98 -2.16 -7.79
CA SER A 133 -51.96 -2.37 -6.68
C SER A 133 -51.35 -3.23 -5.55
N ILE A 134 -50.97 -2.70 -4.37
CA ILE A 134 -51.70 -2.45 -3.09
C ILE A 134 -51.78 -3.66 -2.11
N TYR A 135 -51.54 -3.33 -0.81
CA TYR A 135 -51.63 -4.06 0.48
C TYR A 135 -50.33 -4.76 0.94
N ASN A 136 -49.79 -4.61 2.17
CA ASN A 136 -50.31 -4.11 3.45
C ASN A 136 -49.18 -3.71 4.42
N SER A 137 -49.54 -2.95 5.45
CA SER A 137 -48.73 -2.15 6.39
C SER A 137 -48.06 -2.91 7.57
N VAL A 138 -46.82 -2.52 7.94
CA VAL A 138 -46.28 -1.95 9.23
C VAL A 138 -46.73 -2.64 10.57
N PRO A 139 -45.88 -2.86 11.62
CA PRO A 139 -45.00 -1.83 12.19
C PRO A 139 -43.58 -2.16 12.69
N SER A 140 -42.79 -1.09 12.59
CA SER A 140 -41.50 -0.78 13.20
C SER A 140 -41.56 -0.65 14.73
N ASN A 141 -40.42 -0.88 15.40
CA ASN A 141 -40.09 -0.29 16.71
C ASN A 141 -38.56 -0.01 16.81
N PHE A 142 -38.21 1.27 16.58
CA PHE A 142 -37.24 2.21 17.21
C PHE A 142 -35.96 1.74 17.94
N PRO A 143 -34.94 2.63 18.19
CA PRO A 143 -34.91 4.10 17.98
C PRO A 143 -33.65 4.71 17.30
N SER A 144 -33.86 5.83 16.60
CA SER A 144 -32.86 6.88 16.34
C SER A 144 -32.84 7.90 17.49
N PRO A 145 -31.70 8.55 17.81
CA PRO A 145 -31.68 9.74 18.65
C PRO A 145 -31.96 10.99 17.82
N ALA A 146 -32.89 11.81 18.30
CA ALA A 146 -33.28 13.09 17.72
C ALA A 146 -32.26 14.20 18.00
N ALA A 147 -32.25 15.15 17.05
CA ALA A 147 -31.56 16.42 17.11
C ALA A 147 -32.22 17.39 18.10
N SER A 148 -31.39 18.13 18.83
CA SER A 148 -31.78 19.36 19.51
C SER A 148 -31.48 20.55 18.61
N SER A 149 -32.54 21.16 18.09
CA SER A 149 -32.50 22.45 17.40
C SER A 149 -32.48 23.60 18.41
N ALA A 150 -31.49 24.49 18.30
CA ALA A 150 -31.55 25.85 18.81
C ALA A 150 -31.02 26.83 17.76
N GLY A 151 -31.89 27.80 17.43
CA GLY A 151 -31.87 28.77 16.34
C GLY A 151 -30.55 29.45 15.92
N GLY A 152 -30.44 29.64 14.60
CA GLY A 152 -29.57 30.61 13.94
C GLY A 152 -29.88 30.63 12.44
N GLY A 153 -30.39 31.75 11.94
CA GLY A 153 -31.05 31.88 10.63
C GLY A 153 -30.21 31.52 9.41
N GLN A 154 -30.91 30.94 8.43
CA GLN A 154 -30.47 30.65 7.07
C GLN A 154 -30.19 31.95 6.30
N ALA A 155 -28.97 32.09 5.76
CA ALA A 155 -28.67 32.98 4.65
C ALA A 155 -27.99 32.16 3.55
N THR A 156 -28.76 31.74 2.56
CA THR A 156 -28.27 31.24 1.29
C THR A 156 -27.76 32.42 0.46
N SER A 157 -26.46 32.70 0.48
CA SER A 157 -25.84 33.62 -0.46
C SER A 157 -25.22 32.85 -1.62
N SER A 158 -25.82 33.02 -2.80
CA SER A 158 -25.17 32.75 -4.10
C SER A 158 -23.85 33.54 -4.19
N PRO A 159 -22.72 32.97 -4.65
CA PRO A 159 -21.44 33.69 -4.76
C PRO A 159 -21.44 34.81 -5.81
N TRP A 160 -22.44 34.88 -6.68
CA TRP A 160 -22.43 35.74 -7.86
C TRP A 160 -23.41 36.90 -7.73
N THR A 161 -23.16 37.83 -6.81
CA THR A 161 -23.57 39.24 -6.94
C THR A 161 -23.08 40.05 -5.73
N ALA A 162 -21.96 40.74 -5.88
CA ALA A 162 -21.63 41.89 -5.04
C ALA A 162 -20.91 42.92 -5.91
N LEU A 163 -21.67 43.85 -6.47
CA LEU A 163 -21.14 45.04 -7.11
C LEU A 163 -20.87 46.12 -6.06
N ALA A 164 -19.73 46.78 -6.25
CA ALA A 164 -19.31 48.07 -5.68
C ALA A 164 -18.68 48.08 -4.28
N THR A 165 -17.43 47.59 -4.19
CA THR A 165 -16.31 48.28 -3.52
C THR A 165 -15.01 47.70 -4.11
N PRO A 166 -13.96 48.47 -4.45
CA PRO A 166 -12.69 47.89 -4.90
C PRO A 166 -11.95 47.33 -3.66
N CYS A 167 -12.41 46.19 -3.18
CA CYS A 167 -11.63 45.29 -2.33
C CYS A 167 -11.17 44.15 -3.23
N ALA A 168 -9.92 43.69 -3.05
CA ALA A 168 -9.31 42.64 -3.84
C ALA A 168 -10.31 41.50 -4.11
N ALA A 169 -10.38 41.03 -5.36
CA ALA A 169 -11.23 39.90 -5.73
C ALA A 169 -11.05 38.77 -4.69
N PRO A 170 -12.11 38.15 -4.18
CA PRO A 170 -11.97 37.07 -3.21
C PRO A 170 -11.05 36.01 -3.81
N GLU A 171 -9.94 35.75 -3.12
CA GLU A 171 -8.92 34.81 -3.56
C GLU A 171 -9.58 33.42 -3.71
N LEU A 172 -9.39 32.80 -4.88
CA LEU A 172 -10.03 31.54 -5.22
C LEU A 172 -9.42 30.41 -4.38
N ASP A 173 -10.17 29.87 -3.41
CA ASP A 173 -9.71 28.74 -2.58
C ASP A 173 -9.84 27.42 -3.35
N VAL A 174 -8.76 27.05 -4.03
CA VAL A 174 -8.69 25.87 -4.90
C VAL A 174 -8.85 24.58 -4.09
N ALA A 175 -8.17 24.48 -2.94
CA ALA A 175 -8.22 23.30 -2.09
C ALA A 175 -9.63 23.04 -1.55
N SER A 176 -10.35 24.09 -1.15
CA SER A 176 -11.74 23.98 -0.69
C SER A 176 -12.67 23.51 -1.81
N ILE A 177 -12.55 24.10 -3.00
CA ILE A 177 -13.36 23.72 -4.17
C ILE A 177 -13.17 22.23 -4.51
N LEU A 178 -11.92 21.77 -4.57
CA LEU A 178 -11.62 20.38 -4.91
C LEU A 178 -12.05 19.42 -3.80
N LYS A 179 -11.83 19.77 -2.54
CA LYS A 179 -12.26 18.96 -1.40
C LYS A 179 -13.78 18.82 -1.35
N ASP A 180 -14.52 19.92 -1.48
CA ASP A 180 -15.99 19.89 -1.49
C ASP A 180 -16.53 19.02 -2.62
N ALA A 181 -15.85 19.02 -3.77
CA ALA A 181 -16.21 18.17 -4.89
C ALA A 181 -15.95 16.68 -4.59
N VAL A 182 -14.80 16.31 -4.02
CA VAL A 182 -14.52 14.92 -3.59
C VAL A 182 -15.51 14.47 -2.51
N ASP A 183 -15.79 15.31 -1.51
CA ASP A 183 -16.75 14.99 -0.45
C ASP A 183 -18.17 14.78 -1.03
N GLN A 184 -18.53 15.47 -2.12
CA GLN A 184 -19.78 15.21 -2.86
C GLN A 184 -19.75 13.85 -3.58
N VAL A 185 -18.65 13.51 -4.27
CA VAL A 185 -18.49 12.20 -4.93
C VAL A 185 -18.65 11.08 -3.90
N GLN A 186 -17.94 11.18 -2.77
CA GLN A 186 -18.00 10.22 -1.68
C GLN A 186 -19.44 10.04 -1.18
N ARG A 187 -20.15 11.14 -0.89
CA ARG A 187 -21.55 11.07 -0.44
C ARG A 187 -22.45 10.37 -1.45
N LEU A 188 -22.33 10.68 -2.73
CA LEU A 188 -23.16 10.08 -3.78
C LEU A 188 -22.87 8.57 -3.92
N GLN A 189 -21.60 8.17 -3.91
CA GLN A 189 -21.21 6.76 -3.97
C GLN A 189 -21.72 5.98 -2.76
N LEU A 190 -21.48 6.47 -1.54
CA LEU A 190 -21.92 5.78 -0.32
C LEU A 190 -23.45 5.70 -0.23
N GLN A 191 -24.18 6.70 -0.71
CA GLN A 191 -25.64 6.64 -0.82
C GLN A 191 -26.10 5.55 -1.81
N ALA A 192 -25.46 5.47 -2.99
CA ALA A 192 -25.75 4.45 -3.98
C ALA A 192 -25.47 3.03 -3.45
N ILE A 193 -24.32 2.85 -2.79
CA ILE A 193 -23.93 1.58 -2.16
C ILE A 193 -24.90 1.21 -1.03
N SER A 194 -25.24 2.16 -0.14
CA SER A 194 -26.17 1.93 0.96
C SER A 194 -27.54 1.46 0.48
N ALA A 195 -28.07 2.08 -0.59
CA ALA A 195 -29.30 1.62 -1.22
C ALA A 195 -29.14 0.20 -1.79
N ALA A 196 -28.04 -0.06 -2.53
CA ALA A 196 -27.76 -1.33 -3.16
C ALA A 196 -27.63 -2.49 -2.16
N VAL A 197 -27.06 -2.25 -0.97
CA VAL A 197 -26.97 -3.25 0.11
C VAL A 197 -28.35 -3.82 0.45
N ILE A 198 -29.40 -3.02 0.38
CA ILE A 198 -30.78 -3.43 0.70
C ILE A 198 -31.50 -3.95 -0.56
N THR A 199 -31.39 -3.25 -1.68
CA THR A 199 -32.29 -3.44 -2.82
C THR A 199 -31.72 -4.33 -3.93
N GLN A 200 -30.40 -4.42 -4.07
CA GLN A 200 -29.78 -5.05 -5.24
C GLN A 200 -29.75 -6.58 -5.09
N ASN A 201 -30.35 -7.31 -6.02
CA ASN A 201 -30.11 -8.75 -6.09
C ASN A 201 -28.73 -9.00 -6.71
N VAL A 202 -27.81 -9.60 -5.93
CA VAL A 202 -26.44 -9.86 -6.38
C VAL A 202 -26.30 -11.33 -6.72
N ARG A 203 -25.96 -11.62 -7.98
CA ARG A 203 -25.63 -12.96 -8.46
C ARG A 203 -24.29 -12.92 -9.18
N ILE A 204 -23.34 -13.70 -8.67
CA ILE A 204 -22.01 -13.84 -9.27
C ILE A 204 -21.96 -15.20 -9.94
N PRO A 205 -21.74 -15.29 -11.26
CA PRO A 205 -21.56 -16.58 -11.94
C PRO A 205 -20.36 -17.35 -11.36
N PRO A 206 -20.50 -18.65 -11.02
CA PRO A 206 -19.40 -19.44 -10.46
C PRO A 206 -18.15 -19.48 -11.34
N GLU A 207 -18.33 -19.52 -12.66
CA GLU A 207 -17.22 -19.52 -13.63
C GLU A 207 -16.40 -18.21 -13.59
N LEU A 208 -17.09 -17.07 -13.44
CA LEU A 208 -16.41 -15.78 -13.28
C LEU A 208 -15.69 -15.72 -11.93
N ALA A 209 -16.33 -16.19 -10.85
CA ALA A 209 -15.71 -16.25 -9.53
C ALA A 209 -14.42 -17.09 -9.55
N LYS A 210 -14.45 -18.29 -10.15
CA LYS A 210 -13.26 -19.15 -10.29
C LYS A 210 -12.15 -18.48 -11.10
N THR A 211 -12.51 -17.75 -12.15
CA THR A 211 -11.56 -16.97 -12.96
C THR A 211 -10.90 -15.86 -12.13
N TRP A 212 -11.69 -15.08 -11.39
CA TRP A 212 -11.16 -13.98 -10.57
C TRP A 212 -10.32 -14.45 -9.39
N ILE A 213 -10.66 -15.59 -8.77
CA ILE A 213 -9.81 -16.24 -7.77
C ILE A 213 -8.44 -16.57 -8.35
N LYS A 214 -8.41 -17.16 -9.56
CA LYS A 214 -7.16 -17.48 -10.25
C LYS A 214 -6.36 -16.22 -10.56
N ASN A 215 -7.00 -15.17 -11.07
CA ASN A 215 -6.34 -13.89 -11.34
C ASN A 215 -5.71 -13.31 -10.07
N TYR A 216 -6.46 -13.31 -8.96
CA TYR A 216 -5.98 -12.83 -7.68
C TYR A 216 -4.72 -13.56 -7.23
N PHE A 217 -4.76 -14.90 -7.10
CA PHE A 217 -3.59 -15.65 -6.62
C PHE A 217 -2.40 -15.65 -7.59
N THR A 218 -2.63 -15.41 -8.88
CA THR A 218 -1.56 -15.28 -9.87
C THR A 218 -0.83 -13.94 -9.72
N HIS A 219 -1.58 -12.85 -9.55
CA HIS A 219 -1.03 -11.49 -9.64
C HIS A 219 -0.75 -10.84 -8.29
N MET A 220 -1.47 -11.23 -7.23
CA MET A 220 -1.36 -10.66 -5.88
C MET A 220 -0.59 -11.57 -4.92
N HIS A 221 0.30 -12.44 -5.42
CA HIS A 221 1.01 -13.43 -4.60
C HIS A 221 1.92 -12.84 -3.50
N ILE A 222 2.17 -11.53 -3.54
CA ILE A 222 2.99 -10.79 -2.58
C ILE A 222 2.17 -9.99 -1.56
N ASP A 223 0.83 -10.09 -1.62
CA ASP A 223 -0.08 -9.32 -0.78
C ASP A 223 0.05 -9.69 0.71
N MET A 224 -0.32 -8.74 1.56
CA MET A 224 -0.16 -8.81 3.00
C MET A 224 -0.81 -10.07 3.59
N PHE A 225 -0.03 -10.83 4.37
CA PHE A 225 -0.50 -12.05 5.05
C PHE A 225 -1.22 -13.07 4.13
N LEU A 226 -0.94 -13.06 2.83
CA LEU A 226 -1.54 -14.04 1.91
C LEU A 226 -1.19 -15.50 2.29
N SER A 227 -0.06 -15.70 2.97
CA SER A 227 0.35 -16.98 3.59
C SER A 227 -0.68 -17.58 4.55
N LEU A 228 -1.58 -16.75 5.10
CA LEU A 228 -2.63 -17.15 6.03
C LEU A 228 -3.94 -17.54 5.34
N VAL A 229 -4.07 -17.28 4.04
CA VAL A 229 -5.23 -17.67 3.24
C VAL A 229 -5.03 -19.07 2.67
N ASN A 230 -6.04 -19.93 2.76
CA ASN A 230 -6.02 -21.24 2.11
C ASN A 230 -6.64 -21.16 0.71
N PRO A 231 -5.86 -21.18 -0.38
CA PRO A 231 -6.40 -20.97 -1.74
C PRO A 231 -7.41 -22.05 -2.13
N LYS A 232 -7.17 -23.29 -1.72
CA LYS A 232 -8.08 -24.42 -2.01
C LYS A 232 -9.44 -24.23 -1.36
N LEU A 233 -9.49 -23.66 -0.16
CA LEU A 233 -10.77 -23.34 0.48
C LEU A 233 -11.53 -22.31 -0.35
N ILE A 234 -10.86 -21.22 -0.74
CA ILE A 234 -11.45 -20.13 -1.53
C ILE A 234 -11.96 -20.64 -2.89
N GLU A 235 -11.20 -21.51 -3.57
CA GLU A 235 -11.59 -22.14 -4.84
C GLU A 235 -12.85 -22.99 -4.75
N MET A 236 -13.16 -23.58 -3.59
CA MET A 236 -14.37 -24.39 -3.37
C MET A 236 -15.61 -23.54 -3.05
N ILE A 237 -15.46 -22.31 -2.56
CA ILE A 237 -16.58 -21.48 -2.10
C ILE A 237 -17.67 -21.25 -3.17
N PRO A 238 -17.36 -20.98 -4.46
CA PRO A 238 -18.40 -20.81 -5.47
C PRO A 238 -19.37 -22.00 -5.54
N ASP A 239 -18.85 -23.23 -5.42
CA ASP A 239 -19.66 -24.45 -5.46
C ASP A 239 -20.40 -24.67 -4.13
N LEU A 240 -19.77 -24.35 -2.99
CA LEU A 240 -20.38 -24.46 -1.66
C LEU A 240 -21.57 -23.50 -1.47
N LEU A 241 -21.52 -22.31 -2.09
CA LEU A 241 -22.61 -21.33 -2.03
C LEU A 241 -23.89 -21.82 -2.74
N GLU A 242 -23.78 -22.77 -3.67
CA GLU A 242 -24.94 -23.37 -4.32
C GLU A 242 -25.62 -24.47 -3.47
N MET A 243 -24.96 -24.92 -2.40
CA MET A 243 -25.44 -26.00 -1.54
C MET A 243 -26.37 -25.48 -0.42
N PRO A 244 -27.68 -25.82 -0.41
CA PRO A 244 -28.64 -25.24 0.52
C PRO A 244 -28.39 -25.52 2.01
N HIS A 245 -27.62 -26.57 2.32
CA HIS A 245 -27.35 -27.03 3.68
C HIS A 245 -25.95 -26.65 4.19
N VAL A 246 -25.15 -25.96 3.38
CA VAL A 246 -23.82 -25.49 3.76
C VAL A 246 -23.91 -24.03 4.17
N HIS A 247 -23.45 -23.73 5.37
CA HIS A 247 -23.32 -22.36 5.86
C HIS A 247 -21.84 -22.05 6.03
N LEU A 248 -21.39 -20.99 5.36
CA LEU A 248 -20.04 -20.48 5.49
C LEU A 248 -20.00 -19.41 6.58
N GLU A 249 -18.90 -19.37 7.34
CA GLU A 249 -18.72 -18.33 8.34
C GLU A 249 -18.72 -16.93 7.69
N PRO A 250 -19.35 -15.91 8.31
CA PRO A 250 -19.39 -14.58 7.73
C PRO A 250 -18.01 -13.97 7.44
N ALA A 251 -17.01 -14.27 8.28
CA ALA A 251 -15.63 -13.81 8.08
C ALA A 251 -15.03 -14.35 6.76
N ILE A 252 -15.19 -15.65 6.48
CA ILE A 252 -14.65 -16.24 5.25
C ILE A 252 -15.38 -15.72 4.00
N LEU A 253 -16.66 -15.33 4.12
CA LEU A 253 -17.39 -14.67 3.03
C LEU A 253 -16.80 -13.31 2.69
N VAL A 254 -16.43 -12.50 3.70
CA VAL A 254 -15.73 -11.22 3.47
C VAL A 254 -14.40 -11.45 2.77
N VAL A 255 -13.62 -12.43 3.20
CA VAL A 255 -12.36 -12.80 2.53
C VAL A 255 -12.61 -13.22 1.08
N TYR A 256 -13.58 -14.08 0.84
CA TYR A 256 -13.96 -14.55 -0.50
C TYR A 256 -14.36 -13.39 -1.42
N TYR A 257 -15.28 -12.54 -0.99
CA TYR A 257 -15.74 -11.40 -1.80
C TYR A 257 -14.64 -10.34 -1.96
N GLY A 258 -13.75 -10.15 -0.99
CA GLY A 258 -12.55 -9.31 -1.12
C GLY A 258 -11.58 -9.83 -2.18
N ILE A 259 -11.31 -11.14 -2.18
CA ILE A 259 -10.49 -11.79 -3.22
C ILE A 259 -11.12 -11.61 -4.61
N LEU A 260 -12.45 -11.80 -4.72
CA LEU A 260 -13.15 -11.58 -5.99
C LEU A 260 -13.10 -10.12 -6.42
N TYR A 261 -13.28 -9.18 -5.50
CA TYR A 261 -13.26 -7.74 -5.76
C TYR A 261 -11.91 -7.31 -6.37
N HIS A 262 -10.81 -7.77 -5.80
CA HIS A 262 -9.51 -7.47 -6.38
C HIS A 262 -9.25 -8.29 -7.65
N GLY A 263 -9.63 -9.56 -7.68
CA GLY A 263 -9.41 -10.46 -8.82
C GLY A 263 -10.14 -10.07 -10.10
N CYS A 264 -11.32 -9.42 -9.99
CA CYS A 264 -12.09 -8.99 -11.16
C CYS A 264 -11.45 -7.80 -11.89
N ALA A 265 -10.61 -7.01 -11.21
CA ALA A 265 -9.85 -5.93 -11.81
C ALA A 265 -8.55 -6.38 -12.51
N LEU A 266 -8.20 -7.69 -12.44
CA LEU A 266 -6.91 -8.23 -12.90
C LEU A 266 -7.04 -9.10 -14.16
N GLY A 267 -8.05 -8.85 -15.00
CA GLY A 267 -8.24 -9.57 -16.27
C GLY A 267 -7.05 -9.42 -17.21
N SER A 268 -6.71 -10.47 -17.96
CA SER A 268 -5.56 -10.49 -18.90
C SER A 268 -5.80 -9.67 -20.16
N THR A 269 -7.06 -9.39 -20.48
CA THR A 269 -7.49 -8.59 -21.64
C THR A 269 -8.35 -7.40 -21.20
N SER A 270 -8.52 -6.40 -22.07
CA SER A 270 -9.44 -5.27 -21.79
C SER A 270 -10.88 -5.77 -21.61
N GLU A 271 -11.31 -6.75 -22.39
CA GLU A 271 -12.68 -7.30 -22.33
C GLU A 271 -12.96 -7.98 -20.99
N GLU A 272 -12.00 -8.74 -20.46
CA GLU A 272 -12.12 -9.38 -19.15
C GLU A 272 -12.21 -8.35 -18.02
N MET A 273 -11.46 -7.26 -18.11
CA MET A 273 -11.52 -6.17 -17.13
C MET A 273 -12.84 -5.40 -17.22
N ASP A 274 -13.31 -5.08 -18.44
CA ASP A 274 -14.61 -4.45 -18.66
C ASP A 274 -15.76 -5.29 -18.10
N GLU A 275 -15.66 -6.62 -18.20
CA GLU A 275 -16.62 -7.52 -17.57
C GLU A 275 -16.51 -7.50 -16.04
N GLY A 276 -15.29 -7.59 -15.49
CA GLY A 276 -15.05 -7.53 -14.05
C GLY A 276 -15.53 -6.23 -13.40
N GLN A 277 -15.34 -5.10 -14.09
CA GLN A 277 -15.75 -3.76 -13.64
C GLN A 277 -17.25 -3.67 -13.32
N LYS A 278 -18.09 -4.45 -14.01
CA LYS A 278 -19.54 -4.50 -13.76
C LYS A 278 -19.89 -5.10 -12.38
N TYR A 279 -18.96 -5.83 -11.77
CA TYR A 279 -19.16 -6.53 -10.51
C TYR A 279 -18.44 -5.89 -9.32
N CYS A 280 -17.50 -4.96 -9.50
CA CYS A 280 -16.76 -4.32 -8.39
C CYS A 280 -17.69 -3.82 -7.28
N GLN A 281 -18.69 -2.99 -7.62
CA GLN A 281 -19.66 -2.49 -6.65
C GLN A 281 -20.51 -3.61 -6.02
N MET A 282 -20.91 -4.61 -6.81
CA MET A 282 -21.70 -5.74 -6.32
C MET A 282 -20.93 -6.60 -5.32
N LEU A 283 -19.63 -6.77 -5.54
CA LEU A 283 -18.73 -7.51 -4.66
C LEU A 283 -18.53 -6.77 -3.34
N TYR A 284 -18.37 -5.44 -3.38
CA TYR A 284 -18.33 -4.64 -2.16
C TYR A 284 -19.66 -4.70 -1.38
N VAL A 285 -20.80 -4.67 -2.08
CA VAL A 285 -22.13 -4.90 -1.46
C VAL A 285 -22.19 -6.26 -0.76
N CYS A 286 -21.62 -7.32 -1.34
CA CYS A 286 -21.55 -8.62 -0.69
C CYS A 286 -20.69 -8.62 0.59
N CYS A 287 -19.55 -7.91 0.58
CA CYS A 287 -18.75 -7.70 1.80
C CYS A 287 -19.58 -7.00 2.88
N LEU A 288 -20.26 -5.89 2.53
CA LEU A 288 -21.11 -5.13 3.45
C LEU A 288 -22.28 -5.93 4.02
N ARG A 289 -22.86 -6.86 3.24
CA ARG A 289 -23.93 -7.75 3.73
C ARG A 289 -23.43 -8.78 4.74
N SER A 290 -22.19 -9.21 4.60
CA SER A 290 -21.57 -10.21 5.49
C SER A 290 -21.06 -9.58 6.79
N LEU A 291 -20.74 -8.29 6.74
CA LEU A 291 -20.12 -7.54 7.85
C LEU A 291 -20.89 -7.57 9.18
N PRO A 292 -22.22 -7.36 9.26
CA PRO A 292 -22.90 -7.30 10.56
C PRO A 292 -22.91 -8.65 11.31
N LEU A 293 -23.08 -9.75 10.58
CA LEU A 293 -23.04 -11.10 11.16
C LEU A 293 -21.62 -11.43 11.60
N TRP A 294 -20.63 -11.11 10.77
CA TRP A 294 -19.23 -11.28 11.10
C TRP A 294 -18.84 -10.52 12.37
N GLN A 295 -19.18 -9.23 12.48
CA GLN A 295 -18.86 -8.42 13.67
C GLN A 295 -19.46 -8.97 14.97
N ARG A 296 -20.60 -9.67 14.89
CA ARG A 296 -21.23 -10.30 16.06
C ARG A 296 -20.53 -11.59 16.48
N GLU A 297 -19.92 -12.30 15.53
CA GLU A 297 -19.38 -13.65 15.71
C GLU A 297 -17.84 -13.67 15.79
N ALA A 298 -17.17 -12.57 15.44
CA ALA A 298 -15.71 -12.47 15.45
C ALA A 298 -15.12 -12.74 16.83
N THR A 299 -14.06 -13.56 16.87
CA THR A 299 -13.36 -13.92 18.12
C THR A 299 -11.86 -13.64 18.07
N GLY A 300 -11.38 -12.94 17.03
CA GLY A 300 -9.96 -12.62 16.84
C GLY A 300 -9.14 -13.76 16.24
N THR A 301 -9.77 -14.57 15.39
CA THR A 301 -9.11 -15.63 14.63
C THR A 301 -8.24 -15.08 13.50
N THR A 302 -7.42 -15.94 12.89
CA THR A 302 -6.71 -15.61 11.66
C THR A 302 -7.65 -15.19 10.53
N THR A 303 -8.83 -15.83 10.40
CA THR A 303 -9.84 -15.43 9.41
C THR A 303 -10.38 -14.04 9.70
N ASP A 304 -10.58 -13.68 10.97
CA ASP A 304 -11.00 -12.33 11.37
C ASP A 304 -9.95 -11.27 11.00
N LEU A 305 -8.67 -11.55 11.24
CA LEU A 305 -7.57 -10.68 10.80
C LEU A 305 -7.61 -10.44 9.28
N ILE A 306 -7.67 -11.51 8.50
CA ILE A 306 -7.66 -11.40 7.04
C ILE A 306 -8.93 -10.72 6.51
N ALA A 307 -10.10 -11.05 7.06
CA ALA A 307 -11.35 -10.39 6.72
C ALA A 307 -11.31 -8.88 7.00
N ALA A 308 -10.69 -8.47 8.13
CA ALA A 308 -10.52 -7.07 8.49
C ALA A 308 -9.57 -6.34 7.54
N LEU A 309 -8.49 -7.00 7.11
CA LEU A 309 -7.56 -6.43 6.12
C LEU A 309 -8.21 -6.25 4.75
N PHE A 310 -8.91 -7.27 4.23
CA PHE A 310 -9.66 -7.14 2.98
C PHE A 310 -10.71 -6.04 3.08
N MET A 311 -11.51 -6.04 4.14
CA MET A 311 -12.55 -5.02 4.30
C MET A 311 -11.95 -3.61 4.46
N CYS A 312 -10.84 -3.46 5.16
CA CYS A 312 -10.09 -2.20 5.27
C CYS A 312 -9.71 -1.68 3.88
N ARG A 313 -9.09 -2.53 3.06
CA ARG A 313 -8.65 -2.18 1.71
C ARG A 313 -9.82 -1.88 0.79
N THR A 314 -10.79 -2.78 0.65
CA THR A 314 -11.94 -2.59 -0.24
C THR A 314 -12.75 -1.35 0.15
N ALA A 315 -12.94 -1.08 1.45
CA ALA A 315 -13.62 0.13 1.91
C ALA A 315 -12.85 1.41 1.52
N ALA A 316 -11.51 1.43 1.64
CA ALA A 316 -10.70 2.56 1.18
C ALA A 316 -10.85 2.80 -0.32
N GLU A 317 -10.79 1.73 -1.12
CA GLU A 317 -10.94 1.79 -2.57
C GLU A 317 -12.36 2.20 -3.01
N CYS A 318 -13.36 2.08 -2.13
CA CYS A 318 -14.75 2.53 -2.32
C CYS A 318 -15.08 3.88 -1.66
N LEU A 319 -14.08 4.68 -1.27
CA LEU A 319 -14.23 5.97 -0.57
C LEU A 319 -14.94 5.89 0.79
N ASP A 320 -15.03 4.72 1.43
CA ASP A 320 -15.56 4.57 2.79
C ASP A 320 -14.42 4.63 3.83
N GLU A 321 -13.91 5.84 4.04
CA GLU A 321 -12.77 6.11 4.93
C GLU A 321 -13.03 5.67 6.38
N GLU A 322 -14.23 5.93 6.91
CA GLU A 322 -14.55 5.60 8.31
C GLU A 322 -14.62 4.09 8.52
N LEU A 323 -15.24 3.37 7.59
CA LEU A 323 -15.27 1.92 7.66
C LEU A 323 -13.87 1.32 7.48
N SER A 324 -13.09 1.86 6.54
CA SER A 324 -11.71 1.44 6.31
C SER A 324 -10.87 1.57 7.59
N TRP A 325 -10.89 2.74 8.23
CA TRP A 325 -10.19 2.96 9.50
C TRP A 325 -10.67 2.02 10.60
N LYS A 326 -11.99 1.82 10.74
CA LYS A 326 -12.54 0.89 11.73
C LYS A 326 -12.03 -0.53 11.51
N MET A 327 -12.04 -1.02 10.28
CA MET A 327 -11.55 -2.37 9.96
C MET A 327 -10.03 -2.48 10.14
N TYR A 328 -9.29 -1.42 9.88
CA TYR A 328 -7.87 -1.36 10.19
C TYR A 328 -7.60 -1.54 11.68
N THR A 329 -8.35 -0.84 12.55
CA THR A 329 -8.19 -1.00 14.02
C THR A 329 -8.46 -2.42 14.49
N TYR A 330 -9.49 -3.09 13.95
CA TYR A 330 -9.73 -4.51 14.20
C TYR A 330 -8.59 -5.40 13.71
N SER A 331 -8.01 -5.09 12.55
CA SER A 331 -6.84 -5.82 12.03
C SER A 331 -5.66 -5.71 13.00
N CYS A 332 -5.38 -4.53 13.57
CA CYS A 332 -4.34 -4.34 14.57
C CYS A 332 -4.61 -5.15 15.85
N GLU A 333 -5.84 -5.09 16.37
CA GLU A 333 -6.26 -5.83 17.57
C GLU A 333 -6.13 -7.36 17.37
N TYR A 334 -6.55 -7.87 16.21
CA TYR A 334 -6.43 -9.27 15.87
C TYR A 334 -4.97 -9.70 15.66
N ALA A 335 -4.15 -8.88 15.00
CA ALA A 335 -2.72 -9.14 14.86
C ALA A 335 -1.99 -9.21 16.21
N GLN A 336 -2.38 -8.35 17.17
CA GLN A 336 -1.87 -8.38 18.53
C GLN A 336 -2.34 -9.64 19.28
N THR A 337 -3.62 -9.99 19.17
CA THR A 337 -4.22 -11.21 19.76
C THR A 337 -3.55 -12.48 19.25
N LEU A 338 -3.20 -12.51 17.96
CA LEU A 338 -2.46 -13.59 17.31
C LEU A 338 -0.95 -13.54 17.60
N ASN A 339 -0.49 -12.60 18.43
CA ASN A 339 0.90 -12.43 18.84
C ASN A 339 1.88 -12.17 17.67
N LEU A 340 1.41 -11.57 16.57
CA LEU A 340 2.22 -11.26 15.39
C LEU A 340 3.24 -10.13 15.64
N HIS A 341 3.08 -9.38 16.73
CA HIS A 341 4.04 -8.36 17.18
C HIS A 341 5.26 -8.95 17.92
N ASN A 342 5.31 -10.27 18.15
CA ASN A 342 6.36 -10.96 18.88
C ASN A 342 6.95 -12.16 18.10
N LEU A 343 6.87 -12.15 16.77
CA LEU A 343 7.34 -13.25 15.90
C LEU A 343 8.78 -13.69 16.20
N ASP A 344 9.65 -12.75 16.58
CA ASP A 344 11.08 -13.00 16.83
C ASP A 344 11.45 -13.10 18.32
N ALA A 345 10.47 -13.07 19.23
CA ALA A 345 10.73 -13.04 20.67
C ALA A 345 11.53 -14.26 21.20
N HIS A 346 11.54 -15.37 20.46
CA HIS A 346 12.14 -16.65 20.88
C HIS A 346 13.34 -17.09 20.00
N GLY A 347 13.83 -16.21 19.12
CA GLY A 347 14.92 -16.50 18.20
C GLY A 347 16.32 -16.45 18.85
N SER A 348 16.94 -17.63 19.03
CA SER A 348 18.40 -17.88 19.20
C SER A 348 18.93 -18.35 20.58
N GLY A 349 18.10 -18.72 21.56
CA GLY A 349 18.59 -19.05 22.92
C GLY A 349 18.10 -20.35 23.58
N SER A 350 16.89 -20.84 23.29
CA SER A 350 16.30 -21.92 24.11
C SER A 350 16.54 -23.31 23.52
N GLY A 351 17.80 -23.66 23.33
CA GLY A 351 18.23 -25.05 23.31
C GLY A 351 18.39 -25.56 24.73
N SER A 352 17.29 -25.77 25.46
CA SER A 352 17.28 -26.44 26.77
C SER A 352 15.91 -27.02 27.08
N GLY A 353 15.72 -28.28 26.66
CA GLY A 353 14.93 -29.25 27.43
C GLY A 353 13.43 -29.30 27.19
N SER A 354 13.00 -29.95 26.11
CA SER A 354 12.02 -31.05 26.19
C SER A 354 11.96 -31.75 24.84
N GLY A 355 12.19 -33.06 24.84
CA GLY A 355 12.10 -33.90 23.65
C GLY A 355 10.67 -33.91 23.09
N SER A 356 10.47 -33.21 21.99
CA SER A 356 9.44 -33.46 20.99
C SER A 356 9.96 -32.85 19.69
N GLY A 357 9.82 -33.57 18.58
CA GLY A 357 10.54 -33.32 17.32
C GLY A 357 10.58 -31.86 16.91
N SER A 358 11.79 -31.35 16.65
CA SER A 358 12.01 -30.04 16.05
C SER A 358 11.35 -30.01 14.67
N LEU A 359 10.13 -29.47 14.60
CA LEU A 359 9.56 -28.98 13.35
C LEU A 359 10.52 -27.90 12.85
N GLU A 360 11.14 -28.12 11.70
CA GLU A 360 11.86 -27.06 11.00
C GLU A 360 10.88 -25.88 10.87
N VAL A 361 11.21 -24.75 11.51
CA VAL A 361 10.43 -23.53 11.33
C VAL A 361 10.53 -23.18 9.86
N ASP A 362 9.41 -23.14 9.17
CA ASP A 362 9.35 -22.69 7.79
C ASP A 362 9.70 -21.19 7.75
N GLU A 363 10.99 -20.90 7.58
CA GLU A 363 11.53 -19.54 7.52
C GLU A 363 10.87 -18.71 6.42
N ALA A 364 10.43 -19.33 5.32
CA ALA A 364 9.74 -18.63 4.25
C ALA A 364 8.37 -18.13 4.71
N LYS A 365 7.63 -18.97 5.44
CA LYS A 365 6.37 -18.57 6.08
C LYS A 365 6.59 -17.48 7.14
N LEU A 366 7.62 -17.64 7.98
CA LEU A 366 7.93 -16.66 9.03
C LEU A 366 8.33 -15.30 8.41
N ASP A 367 9.08 -15.28 7.32
CA ASP A 367 9.39 -14.05 6.58
C ASP A 367 8.16 -13.41 5.95
N ALA A 368 7.20 -14.21 5.44
CA ALA A 368 5.92 -13.69 4.96
C ALA A 368 5.11 -13.04 6.09
N ASP A 369 5.10 -13.65 7.29
CA ASP A 369 4.40 -13.10 8.46
C ASP A 369 5.09 -11.82 8.97
N ARG A 370 6.44 -11.76 8.98
CA ARG A 370 7.20 -10.54 9.25
C ARG A 370 6.82 -9.45 8.24
N LYS A 371 6.77 -9.77 6.95
CA LYS A 371 6.43 -8.83 5.89
C LYS A 371 5.05 -8.23 6.10
N GLY A 372 4.05 -9.07 6.34
CA GLY A 372 2.68 -8.61 6.63
C GLY A 372 2.61 -7.69 7.86
N PHE A 373 3.38 -7.99 8.91
CA PHE A 373 3.42 -7.13 10.09
C PHE A 373 4.07 -5.76 9.81
N TRP A 374 5.11 -5.70 8.98
CA TRP A 374 5.69 -4.42 8.56
C TRP A 374 4.75 -3.60 7.67
N GLU A 375 3.96 -4.25 6.82
CA GLU A 375 2.92 -3.58 6.03
C GLU A 375 1.79 -3.02 6.91
N LEU A 376 1.41 -3.71 8.00
CA LEU A 376 0.50 -3.14 9.02
C LEU A 376 1.06 -1.82 9.58
N ILE A 377 2.35 -1.77 9.91
CA ILE A 377 3.01 -0.56 10.43
C ILE A 377 2.95 0.57 9.40
N GLN A 378 3.24 0.26 8.13
CA GLN A 378 3.18 1.22 7.05
C GLN A 378 1.78 1.83 6.90
N ILE A 379 0.74 1.00 6.97
CA ILE A 379 -0.66 1.45 6.89
C ILE A 379 -1.03 2.32 8.09
N ASP A 380 -0.54 2.03 9.30
CA ASP A 380 -0.81 2.87 10.48
C ASP A 380 -0.28 4.28 10.26
N PHE A 381 0.97 4.39 9.81
CA PHE A 381 1.58 5.68 9.54
C PHE A 381 0.87 6.43 8.41
N PHE A 382 0.40 5.71 7.38
CA PHE A 382 -0.42 6.27 6.31
C PHE A 382 -1.72 6.87 6.87
N PHE A 383 -2.45 6.14 7.73
CA PHE A 383 -3.64 6.64 8.40
C PHE A 383 -3.37 7.86 9.29
N ARG A 384 -2.31 7.81 10.09
CA ARG A 384 -1.89 8.92 10.95
C ARG A 384 -1.57 10.18 10.14
N LEU A 385 -0.94 10.02 8.97
CA LEU A 385 -0.45 11.15 8.17
C LEU A 385 -1.56 11.79 7.34
N LEU A 386 -2.29 11.01 6.55
CA LEU A 386 -3.27 11.55 5.60
C LEU A 386 -4.58 11.91 6.28
N PHE A 387 -4.99 11.08 7.25
CA PHE A 387 -6.33 11.11 7.84
C PHE A 387 -6.34 11.67 9.27
N ASN A 388 -5.16 11.99 9.82
CA ASN A 388 -4.99 12.45 11.21
C ASN A 388 -5.61 11.51 12.25
N ARG A 389 -5.59 10.20 11.96
CA ARG A 389 -6.01 9.17 12.92
C ARG A 389 -4.96 9.00 14.03
N PRO A 390 -5.36 8.61 15.25
CA PRO A 390 -4.40 8.22 16.28
C PRO A 390 -3.63 6.95 15.85
N PRO A 391 -2.45 6.67 16.42
CA PRO A 391 -1.79 5.40 16.21
C PRO A 391 -2.68 4.24 16.69
N ALA A 392 -2.88 3.21 15.85
CA ALA A 392 -3.57 1.98 16.25
C ALA A 392 -2.60 0.87 16.68
N ILE A 393 -1.40 0.86 16.12
CA ILE A 393 -0.37 -0.13 16.44
C ILE A 393 0.94 0.56 16.82
N THR A 394 1.33 1.63 16.11
CA THR A 394 2.63 2.29 16.27
C THR A 394 2.87 3.02 17.60
N ASP A 395 1.87 3.14 18.48
CA ASP A 395 2.02 3.66 19.84
C ASP A 395 2.91 2.77 20.72
N SER A 396 2.87 1.46 20.46
CA SER A 396 3.59 0.41 21.18
C SER A 396 4.77 -0.14 20.39
N MET A 397 5.20 0.56 19.32
CA MET A 397 6.22 0.08 18.38
C MET A 397 7.54 -0.34 19.05
N SER A 398 7.92 0.33 20.15
CA SER A 398 9.14 0.02 20.91
C SER A 398 9.09 -1.33 21.64
N THR A 399 7.90 -1.91 21.82
CA THR A 399 7.69 -3.17 22.53
C THR A 399 7.79 -4.40 21.62
N TRP A 400 7.76 -4.20 20.31
CA TRP A 400 7.66 -5.29 19.35
C TRP A 400 8.97 -6.01 19.14
N LYS A 401 8.84 -7.29 18.82
CA LYS A 401 9.93 -8.20 18.51
C LYS A 401 9.67 -8.82 17.16
N VAL A 402 9.80 -8.00 16.11
CA VAL A 402 9.67 -8.40 14.72
C VAL A 402 10.87 -7.84 13.95
N ASN A 403 11.70 -8.72 13.41
CA ASN A 403 12.80 -8.37 12.54
C ASN A 403 12.26 -7.97 11.16
N LEU A 404 13.03 -7.19 10.41
CA LEU A 404 12.73 -7.02 8.99
C LEU A 404 12.85 -8.37 8.26
N PRO A 405 11.92 -8.67 7.33
CA PRO A 405 12.00 -9.78 6.39
C PRO A 405 13.38 -9.89 5.76
N TRP A 406 13.81 -11.12 5.48
CA TRP A 406 15.02 -11.44 4.70
C TRP A 406 16.35 -11.05 5.37
N LEU A 407 16.34 -10.32 6.50
CA LEU A 407 17.55 -10.03 7.28
C LEU A 407 17.99 -11.20 8.17
N SER A 408 17.19 -12.27 8.25
CA SER A 408 17.39 -13.41 9.15
C SER A 408 17.92 -14.68 8.47
N GLY A 409 17.91 -14.76 7.12
CA GLY A 409 18.21 -15.98 6.35
C GLY A 409 19.22 -15.81 5.21
N SER A 410 19.60 -16.91 4.55
CA SER A 410 20.61 -17.00 3.47
C SER A 410 20.01 -16.93 2.05
N THR A 411 18.82 -16.39 1.88
CA THR A 411 18.13 -16.35 0.58
C THR A 411 18.78 -15.30 -0.33
N THR A 412 19.25 -15.72 -1.50
CA THR A 412 19.75 -14.79 -2.52
C THR A 412 18.60 -13.95 -3.05
N MET A 413 18.65 -12.63 -2.83
CA MET A 413 17.64 -11.69 -3.29
C MET A 413 17.81 -11.44 -4.80
N ASP A 414 16.70 -11.50 -5.55
CA ASP A 414 16.65 -10.99 -6.90
C ASP A 414 16.33 -9.49 -6.85
N LEU A 415 17.35 -8.66 -7.03
CA LEU A 415 17.22 -7.20 -7.04
C LEU A 415 16.67 -6.68 -8.36
N ASP A 416 16.58 -7.53 -9.38
CA ASP A 416 15.93 -7.23 -10.65
C ASP A 416 14.42 -7.58 -10.61
N ALA A 417 13.92 -8.08 -9.47
CA ALA A 417 12.50 -8.36 -9.26
C ALA A 417 11.77 -7.19 -8.58
N VAL A 418 10.66 -6.77 -9.19
CA VAL A 418 9.78 -5.70 -8.69
C VAL A 418 9.34 -5.89 -7.22
N PRO A 419 8.93 -7.09 -6.76
CA PRO A 419 8.55 -7.30 -5.36
C PRO A 419 9.67 -7.01 -4.35
N THR A 420 10.92 -7.29 -4.72
CA THR A 420 12.07 -7.08 -3.84
C THR A 420 12.36 -5.59 -3.68
N VAL A 421 12.46 -4.88 -4.80
CA VAL A 421 12.77 -3.44 -4.82
C VAL A 421 11.67 -2.65 -4.09
N THR A 422 10.42 -2.94 -4.40
CA THR A 422 9.26 -2.26 -3.80
C THR A 422 9.20 -2.46 -2.29
N PHE A 423 9.49 -3.67 -1.79
CA PHE A 423 9.58 -3.92 -0.35
C PHE A 423 10.69 -3.10 0.33
N ILE A 424 11.89 -3.03 -0.27
CA ILE A 424 13.01 -2.26 0.30
C ILE A 424 12.65 -0.78 0.34
N MET A 425 12.09 -0.24 -0.74
CA MET A 425 11.67 1.15 -0.82
C MET A 425 10.56 1.46 0.19
N SER A 426 9.51 0.64 0.28
CA SER A 426 8.45 0.74 1.30
C SER A 426 9.00 0.74 2.72
N SER A 427 9.98 -0.12 3.00
CA SER A 427 10.64 -0.17 4.30
C SER A 427 11.37 1.14 4.60
N ARG A 428 12.14 1.68 3.66
CA ARG A 428 12.84 2.97 3.82
C ARG A 428 11.86 4.14 4.00
N LEU A 429 10.77 4.17 3.24
CA LEU A 429 9.70 5.16 3.42
C LEU A 429 9.08 5.06 4.82
N THR A 430 8.84 3.84 5.32
CA THR A 430 8.33 3.59 6.68
C THR A 430 9.29 4.11 7.75
N PHE A 431 10.61 3.92 7.59
CA PHE A 431 11.59 4.49 8.51
C PHE A 431 11.60 6.01 8.48
N ILE A 432 11.59 6.63 7.29
CA ILE A 432 11.53 8.09 7.17
C ILE A 432 10.32 8.63 7.94
N LEU A 433 9.14 8.02 7.74
CA LEU A 433 7.92 8.48 8.40
C LEU A 433 7.92 8.21 9.92
N SER A 434 8.50 7.10 10.36
CA SER A 434 8.74 6.82 11.79
C SER A 434 9.63 7.90 12.44
N GLN A 435 10.71 8.30 11.76
CA GLN A 435 11.59 9.36 12.24
C GLN A 435 10.87 10.71 12.28
N PHE A 436 10.10 11.05 11.24
CA PHE A 436 9.27 12.25 11.23
C PHE A 436 8.33 12.32 12.44
N TYR A 437 7.58 11.25 12.73
CA TYR A 437 6.68 11.23 13.90
C TYR A 437 7.41 11.34 15.22
N ARG A 438 8.55 10.68 15.37
CA ARG A 438 9.38 10.79 16.57
C ARG A 438 9.84 12.22 16.82
N GLU A 439 10.22 12.95 15.77
CA GLU A 439 10.60 14.36 15.88
C GLU A 439 9.41 15.27 16.16
N LEU A 440 8.26 14.99 15.52
CA LEU A 440 7.02 15.75 15.66
C LEU A 440 6.39 15.61 17.05
N GLU A 441 6.51 14.44 17.67
CA GLU A 441 5.91 14.09 18.95
C GLU A 441 6.88 14.29 20.13
N ASN A 442 8.14 14.65 19.85
CA ASN A 442 9.11 14.97 20.88
C ASN A 442 8.79 16.32 21.54
N PRO A 443 8.50 16.37 22.85
CA PRO A 443 8.13 17.62 23.54
C PRO A 443 9.27 18.64 23.60
N ASP A 444 10.52 18.19 23.44
CA ASP A 444 11.72 19.04 23.50
C ASP A 444 12.11 19.62 22.13
N SER A 445 11.44 19.20 21.05
CA SER A 445 11.75 19.66 19.70
C SER A 445 11.18 21.05 19.45
N ASP A 446 12.03 21.99 19.05
CA ASP A 446 11.58 23.27 18.54
C ASP A 446 11.06 23.15 17.10
N GLU A 447 10.11 24.01 16.76
CA GLU A 447 9.39 23.95 15.50
C GLU A 447 10.28 24.20 14.26
N ALA A 448 11.33 25.01 14.39
CA ALA A 448 12.26 25.29 13.31
C ALA A 448 13.12 24.06 13.01
N THR A 449 13.59 23.37 14.06
CA THR A 449 14.31 22.10 13.94
C THR A 449 13.44 21.02 13.28
N VAL A 450 12.18 20.86 13.72
CA VAL A 450 11.26 19.88 13.11
C VAL A 450 11.04 20.19 11.63
N ARG A 451 10.93 21.47 11.26
CA ARG A 451 10.80 21.89 9.86
C ARG A 451 12.03 21.52 9.03
N LEU A 452 13.23 21.86 9.50
CA LEU A 452 14.46 21.55 8.77
C LEU A 452 14.64 20.04 8.56
N LYS A 453 14.39 19.23 9.59
CA LYS A 453 14.42 17.76 9.49
C LYS A 453 13.35 17.23 8.54
N THR A 454 12.14 17.81 8.56
CA THR A 454 11.07 17.40 7.63
C THR A 454 11.46 17.65 6.18
N GLU A 455 12.08 18.79 5.87
CA GLU A 455 12.59 19.03 4.52
C GLU A 455 13.73 18.08 4.13
N GLU A 456 14.60 17.70 5.08
CA GLU A 456 15.62 16.67 4.88
C GLU A 456 14.98 15.32 4.54
N TYR A 457 13.99 14.89 5.32
CA TYR A 457 13.20 13.68 5.04
C TYR A 457 12.54 13.72 3.66
N CYS A 458 12.01 14.87 3.24
CA CYS A 458 11.45 15.03 1.90
C CYS A 458 12.51 14.84 0.80
N ARG A 459 13.71 15.40 1.00
CA ARG A 459 14.84 15.20 0.07
C ARG A 459 15.32 13.75 0.07
N ASP A 460 15.27 13.06 1.21
CA ASP A 460 15.63 11.64 1.33
C ASP A 460 14.72 10.74 0.51
N ILE A 461 13.42 11.03 0.47
CA ILE A 461 12.47 10.33 -0.40
C ILE A 461 12.85 10.54 -1.87
N GLY A 462 13.16 11.77 -2.28
CA GLY A 462 13.62 12.04 -3.65
C GLY A 462 14.94 11.34 -3.99
N ARG A 463 15.91 11.32 -3.06
CA ARG A 463 17.17 10.59 -3.20
C ARG A 463 16.94 9.09 -3.31
N LEU A 464 16.04 8.52 -2.53
CA LEU A 464 15.65 7.11 -2.60
C LEU A 464 15.09 6.76 -3.99
N PHE A 465 14.20 7.59 -4.54
CA PHE A 465 13.65 7.35 -5.88
C PHE A 465 14.72 7.41 -6.98
N ALA A 466 15.67 8.35 -6.87
CA ALA A 466 16.79 8.45 -7.80
C ALA A 466 17.79 7.30 -7.66
N GLU A 467 18.11 6.89 -6.43
CA GLU A 467 19.03 5.78 -6.11
C GLU A 467 18.57 4.47 -6.76
N TYR A 468 17.26 4.19 -6.71
CA TYR A 468 16.65 2.99 -7.30
C TYR A 468 16.14 3.18 -8.73
N GLN A 469 16.33 4.38 -9.32
CA GLN A 469 15.87 4.73 -10.67
C GLN A 469 14.38 4.43 -10.90
N LEU A 470 13.53 4.76 -9.92
CA LEU A 470 12.12 4.34 -9.90
C LEU A 470 11.35 4.72 -11.17
N ASP A 471 11.61 5.91 -11.72
CA ASP A 471 10.98 6.37 -12.96
C ASP A 471 11.29 5.46 -14.15
N ASP A 472 12.52 4.96 -14.27
CA ASP A 472 12.92 4.04 -15.35
C ASP A 472 12.23 2.68 -15.21
N TRP A 473 12.02 2.21 -13.97
CA TRP A 473 11.23 0.99 -13.71
C TRP A 473 9.77 1.17 -14.12
N ILE A 474 9.15 2.27 -13.71
CA ILE A 474 7.76 2.59 -14.04
C ILE A 474 7.57 2.68 -15.56
N GLN A 475 8.44 3.41 -16.25
CA GLN A 475 8.38 3.53 -17.71
C GLN A 475 8.56 2.20 -18.42
N ARG A 476 9.52 1.36 -17.99
CA ARG A 476 9.71 0.01 -18.54
C ARG A 476 8.50 -0.88 -18.33
N ALA A 477 7.88 -0.83 -17.15
CA ALA A 477 6.69 -1.62 -16.83
C ALA A 477 5.49 -1.19 -17.69
N PHE A 478 5.29 0.12 -17.89
CA PHE A 478 4.27 0.61 -18.81
C PHE A 478 4.54 0.18 -20.25
N ALA A 479 5.78 0.32 -20.72
CA ALA A 479 6.16 -0.02 -22.10
C ALA A 479 6.04 -1.53 -22.40
N SER A 480 6.28 -2.39 -21.41
CA SER A 480 6.14 -3.85 -21.55
C SER A 480 4.70 -4.35 -21.37
N GLY A 481 3.77 -3.48 -20.95
CA GLY A 481 2.40 -3.88 -20.61
C GLY A 481 2.30 -4.70 -19.32
N ALA A 482 3.34 -4.70 -18.48
CA ALA A 482 3.37 -5.39 -17.20
C ALA A 482 2.53 -4.62 -16.15
N ARG A 483 1.21 -4.64 -16.32
CA ARG A 483 0.25 -3.79 -15.57
C ARG A 483 0.36 -3.91 -14.05
N ILE A 484 0.58 -5.12 -13.53
CA ILE A 484 0.74 -5.34 -12.08
C ILE A 484 2.00 -4.64 -11.58
N ASP A 485 3.11 -4.84 -12.27
CA ASP A 485 4.38 -4.22 -11.92
C ASP A 485 4.28 -2.70 -12.00
N SER A 486 3.64 -2.16 -13.06
CA SER A 486 3.35 -0.73 -13.19
C SER A 486 2.54 -0.19 -12.01
N TRP A 487 1.53 -0.94 -11.56
CA TRP A 487 0.70 -0.54 -10.43
C TRP A 487 1.48 -0.56 -9.11
N VAL A 488 2.22 -1.63 -8.84
CA VAL A 488 3.02 -1.76 -7.61
C VAL A 488 4.11 -0.68 -7.53
N LEU A 489 4.83 -0.44 -8.63
CA LEU A 489 5.84 0.63 -8.68
C LEU A 489 5.19 2.02 -8.56
N GLY A 490 4.03 2.20 -9.18
CA GLY A 490 3.21 3.41 -9.06
C GLY A 490 2.76 3.68 -7.63
N ASP A 491 2.31 2.66 -6.90
CA ASP A 491 1.92 2.75 -5.49
C ASP A 491 3.08 3.24 -4.60
N ILE A 492 4.29 2.70 -4.79
CA ILE A 492 5.48 3.18 -4.07
C ILE A 492 5.74 4.67 -4.34
N ALA A 493 5.69 5.07 -5.61
CA ALA A 493 5.93 6.45 -6.00
C ALA A 493 4.85 7.39 -5.44
N LEU A 494 3.57 7.02 -5.58
CA LEU A 494 2.43 7.74 -5.02
C LEU A 494 2.55 7.89 -3.50
N THR A 495 2.91 6.82 -2.80
CA THR A 495 3.12 6.82 -1.35
C THR A 495 4.21 7.81 -0.95
N GLY A 496 5.40 7.74 -1.55
CA GLY A 496 6.49 8.64 -1.19
C GLY A 496 6.22 10.11 -1.52
N TYR A 497 5.65 10.42 -2.69
CA TYR A 497 5.25 11.80 -3.00
C TYR A 497 4.14 12.31 -2.07
N THR A 498 3.19 11.44 -1.71
CA THR A 498 2.15 11.78 -0.72
C THR A 498 2.76 12.06 0.64
N TYR A 499 3.78 11.30 1.07
CA TYR A 499 4.50 11.58 2.31
C TYR A 499 5.15 12.95 2.30
N ILE A 500 5.83 13.34 1.21
CA ILE A 500 6.42 14.68 1.06
C ILE A 500 5.37 15.77 1.31
N ILE A 501 4.26 15.70 0.57
CA ILE A 501 3.20 16.74 0.64
C ILE A 501 2.57 16.77 2.03
N PHE A 502 2.21 15.61 2.59
CA PHE A 502 1.47 15.58 3.85
C PHE A 502 2.33 15.80 5.08
N MET A 503 3.63 15.45 5.07
CA MET A 503 4.55 15.84 6.14
C MET A 503 4.68 17.37 6.19
N LEU A 504 4.91 18.01 5.03
CA LEU A 504 4.97 19.48 4.95
C LEU A 504 3.64 20.13 5.34
N ARG A 505 2.51 19.54 4.93
CA ARG A 505 1.17 20.01 5.29
C ARG A 505 0.93 19.97 6.79
N LYS A 506 1.37 18.90 7.46
CA LYS A 506 1.21 18.74 8.90
C LYS A 506 1.93 19.86 9.66
N LEU A 507 3.09 20.31 9.19
CA LEU A 507 3.79 21.47 9.76
C LEU A 507 3.04 22.79 9.57
N VAL A 508 2.35 22.97 8.43
CA VAL A 508 1.52 24.17 8.18
C VAL A 508 0.31 24.18 9.12
N VAL A 509 -0.35 23.03 9.30
CA VAL A 509 -1.54 22.91 10.14
C VAL A 509 -1.22 23.12 11.62
N LEU A 510 -0.05 22.68 12.10
CA LEU A 510 0.40 22.97 13.47
C LEU A 510 0.56 24.48 13.75
N ARG A 511 0.75 25.29 12.70
CA ARG A 511 0.87 26.75 12.78
C ARG A 511 -0.45 27.50 12.62
N SER A 512 -1.49 26.81 12.16
CA SER A 512 -2.71 27.45 11.67
C SER A 512 -3.88 27.26 12.64
N SER A 513 -4.69 28.30 12.79
CA SER A 513 -6.01 28.21 13.43
C SER A 513 -7.08 27.63 12.50
N SER A 514 -6.67 26.97 11.41
CA SER A 514 -7.55 26.38 10.39
C SER A 514 -8.54 25.37 11.00
N PRO A 515 -9.80 25.34 10.54
CA PRO A 515 -10.77 24.36 10.99
C PRO A 515 -10.27 22.94 10.72
N ARG A 516 -10.48 22.04 11.69
CA ARG A 516 -10.31 20.61 11.50
C ARG A 516 -11.67 20.02 11.09
N PRO A 517 -11.81 19.38 9.92
CA PRO A 517 -10.77 18.98 8.97
C PRO A 517 -10.31 20.08 7.99
N VAL A 518 -9.00 20.03 7.76
CA VAL A 518 -8.20 20.93 6.94
C VAL A 518 -8.67 20.93 5.48
N SER A 519 -9.09 22.08 4.97
CA SER A 519 -9.87 22.17 3.73
C SER A 519 -9.57 23.40 2.87
N SER A 520 -8.59 24.23 3.21
CA SER A 520 -8.35 25.51 2.52
C SER A 520 -6.97 25.61 1.88
N ASP A 521 -6.80 26.56 0.96
CA ASP A 521 -5.52 26.91 0.34
C ASP A 521 -4.45 27.35 1.36
N ALA A 522 -4.86 27.85 2.52
CA ALA A 522 -3.97 28.18 3.65
C ALA A 522 -3.29 26.93 4.24
N ASP A 523 -3.84 25.75 3.95
CA ASP A 523 -3.34 24.48 4.41
C ASP A 523 -2.54 23.70 3.36
N VAL A 524 -2.42 24.25 2.14
CA VAL A 524 -1.57 23.69 1.10
C VAL A 524 -0.12 24.08 1.39
N PRO A 525 0.84 23.15 1.39
CA PRO A 525 2.23 23.51 1.67
C PRO A 525 2.80 24.44 0.61
N ASP A 526 3.21 25.64 1.03
CA ASP A 526 3.99 26.55 0.20
C ASP A 526 5.48 26.13 0.24
N SER A 527 5.82 25.13 -0.56
CA SER A 527 7.16 24.58 -0.65
C SER A 527 7.46 24.08 -2.06
N PRO A 528 8.64 24.37 -2.64
CA PRO A 528 9.02 23.82 -3.94
C PRO A 528 9.03 22.29 -3.93
N LEU A 529 9.40 21.66 -2.80
CA LEU A 529 9.36 20.21 -2.63
C LEU A 529 7.95 19.65 -2.77
N ALA A 530 6.94 20.36 -2.26
CA ALA A 530 5.54 19.96 -2.39
C ALA A 530 5.03 20.11 -3.83
N VAL A 531 5.44 21.17 -4.54
CA VAL A 531 5.09 21.37 -5.96
C VAL A 531 5.73 20.28 -6.83
N ASP A 532 6.99 19.94 -6.61
CA ASP A 532 7.69 18.88 -7.33
C ASP A 532 7.04 17.50 -7.08
N ALA A 533 6.69 17.20 -5.82
CA ALA A 533 5.94 15.99 -5.48
C ALA A 533 4.54 15.98 -6.11
N ALA A 534 3.86 17.12 -6.16
CA ALA A 534 2.55 17.24 -6.80
C ALA A 534 2.63 16.95 -8.31
N ARG A 535 3.66 17.45 -9.01
CA ARG A 535 3.92 17.10 -10.41
C ARG A 535 4.12 15.60 -10.58
N GLY A 536 4.91 14.98 -9.70
CA GLY A 536 5.13 13.53 -9.69
C GLY A 536 3.81 12.76 -9.59
N ILE A 537 2.97 13.09 -8.62
CA ILE A 537 1.64 12.46 -8.44
C ILE A 537 0.77 12.69 -9.68
N LEU A 538 0.65 13.90 -10.20
CA LEU A 538 -0.24 14.20 -11.32
C LEU A 538 0.18 13.48 -12.63
N ARG A 539 1.49 13.28 -12.85
CA ARG A 539 1.99 12.46 -13.97
C ARG A 539 1.61 11.00 -13.79
N LEU A 540 1.81 10.45 -12.59
CA LEU A 540 1.44 9.07 -12.28
C LEU A 540 -0.07 8.85 -12.40
N MET A 541 -0.88 9.78 -11.90
CA MET A 541 -2.34 9.76 -12.03
C MET A 541 -2.77 9.75 -13.49
N SER A 542 -2.20 10.63 -14.31
CA SER A 542 -2.54 10.73 -15.73
C SER A 542 -2.20 9.43 -16.46
N SER A 543 -1.03 8.86 -16.20
CA SER A 543 -0.61 7.56 -16.76
C SER A 543 -1.49 6.41 -16.27
N ALA A 544 -1.79 6.36 -14.96
CA ALA A 544 -2.63 5.31 -14.38
C ALA A 544 -4.04 5.31 -14.98
N MET A 545 -4.66 6.49 -15.16
CA MET A 545 -5.98 6.63 -15.79
C MET A 545 -5.95 6.40 -17.31
N GLU A 546 -4.81 6.56 -17.97
CA GLU A 546 -4.65 6.21 -19.37
C GLU A 546 -4.65 4.69 -19.57
N HIS A 547 -3.95 3.96 -18.71
CA HIS A 547 -3.84 2.50 -18.78
C HIS A 547 -5.03 1.78 -18.13
N ASN A 548 -5.67 2.39 -17.12
CA ASN A 548 -6.83 1.89 -16.40
C ASN A 548 -7.90 2.99 -16.31
N PRO A 549 -8.67 3.24 -17.39
CA PRO A 549 -9.66 4.31 -17.45
C PRO A 549 -10.96 3.93 -16.74
N TYR A 550 -10.87 3.51 -15.48
CA TYR A 550 -12.01 3.06 -14.68
C TYR A 550 -12.30 4.00 -13.50
N PRO A 551 -13.57 4.10 -13.09
CA PRO A 551 -13.98 4.90 -11.94
C PRO A 551 -13.28 4.49 -10.65
N ASP A 552 -13.03 3.19 -10.45
CA ASP A 552 -12.34 2.68 -9.27
C ASP A 552 -10.90 3.21 -9.17
N THR A 553 -10.20 3.36 -10.31
CA THR A 553 -8.88 3.99 -10.34
C THR A 553 -8.95 5.43 -9.84
N MET A 554 -10.01 6.17 -10.20
CA MET A 554 -10.24 7.51 -9.64
C MET A 554 -10.56 7.48 -8.15
N CYS A 555 -11.33 6.51 -7.67
CA CYS A 555 -11.60 6.35 -6.24
C CYS A 555 -10.32 6.13 -5.44
N VAL A 556 -9.43 5.25 -5.92
CA VAL A 556 -8.13 5.01 -5.27
C VAL A 556 -7.30 6.29 -5.23
N LEU A 557 -7.12 6.95 -6.37
CA LEU A 557 -6.27 8.16 -6.45
C LEU A 557 -6.83 9.31 -5.60
N MET A 558 -8.13 9.60 -5.72
CA MET A 558 -8.76 10.74 -5.05
C MET A 558 -9.09 10.48 -3.57
N GLY A 559 -9.40 9.24 -3.22
CA GLY A 559 -9.71 8.81 -1.85
C GLY A 559 -8.46 8.46 -1.07
N MET A 560 -7.82 7.34 -1.42
CA MET A 560 -6.72 6.75 -0.65
C MET A 560 -5.50 7.69 -0.60
N TYR A 561 -5.03 8.20 -1.75
CA TYR A 561 -3.89 9.12 -1.79
C TYR A 561 -4.29 10.59 -1.66
N ARG A 562 -5.59 10.89 -1.51
CA ARG A 562 -6.12 12.24 -1.40
C ARG A 562 -5.61 13.17 -2.52
N ALA A 563 -5.56 12.67 -3.76
CA ALA A 563 -4.93 13.36 -4.88
C ALA A 563 -5.53 14.74 -5.23
N TYR A 564 -6.70 15.07 -4.69
CA TYR A 564 -7.24 16.43 -4.74
C TYR A 564 -6.31 17.47 -4.08
N VAL A 565 -5.46 17.07 -3.11
CA VAL A 565 -4.47 17.94 -2.45
C VAL A 565 -3.30 18.29 -3.38
N PRO A 566 -2.57 17.34 -4.01
CA PRO A 566 -1.57 17.67 -5.02
C PRO A 566 -2.17 18.40 -6.22
N CYS A 567 -3.41 18.10 -6.63
CA CYS A 567 -4.11 18.89 -7.64
C CYS A 567 -4.25 20.35 -7.20
N ALA A 568 -4.73 20.60 -5.97
CA ALA A 568 -4.84 21.94 -5.41
C ALA A 568 -3.49 22.64 -5.34
N CYS A 569 -2.43 21.93 -4.94
CA CYS A 569 -1.06 22.46 -4.88
C CYS A 569 -0.60 22.99 -6.24
N LEU A 570 -0.80 22.21 -7.31
CA LEU A 570 -0.35 22.63 -8.65
C LEU A 570 -1.24 23.75 -9.23
N PHE A 571 -2.57 23.63 -9.11
CA PHE A 571 -3.50 24.69 -9.53
C PHE A 571 -3.21 26.02 -8.80
N ALA A 572 -3.02 25.98 -7.48
CA ALA A 572 -2.70 27.16 -6.69
C ALA A 572 -1.34 27.76 -7.08
N SER A 573 -0.32 26.92 -7.32
CA SER A 573 0.99 27.37 -7.78
C SER A 573 0.91 28.12 -9.13
N VAL A 574 0.11 27.61 -10.07
CA VAL A 574 -0.13 28.25 -11.38
C VAL A 574 -0.93 29.55 -11.22
N LEU A 575 -2.04 29.50 -10.48
CA LEU A 575 -2.97 30.62 -10.33
C LEU A 575 -2.42 31.76 -9.47
N ARG A 576 -1.47 31.51 -8.57
CA ARG A 576 -0.77 32.55 -7.80
C ARG A 576 0.49 33.06 -8.49
N SER A 577 0.91 32.45 -9.60
CA SER A 577 2.09 32.90 -10.34
C SER A 577 1.90 34.33 -10.88
N ALA A 578 2.95 35.14 -10.76
CA ALA A 578 2.98 36.50 -11.32
C ALA A 578 2.93 36.46 -12.85
N ASP A 579 3.73 35.59 -13.47
CA ASP A 579 3.63 35.23 -14.88
C ASP A 579 3.23 33.75 -15.01
N VAL A 580 2.05 33.50 -15.56
CA VAL A 580 1.54 32.13 -15.76
C VAL A 580 2.27 31.43 -16.91
N ARG A 581 2.90 32.17 -17.83
CA ARG A 581 3.65 31.59 -18.96
C ARG A 581 4.90 30.85 -18.50
N GLU A 582 5.50 31.26 -17.38
CA GLU A 582 6.60 30.53 -16.74
C GLU A 582 6.18 29.16 -16.20
N ARG A 583 4.86 28.90 -16.12
CA ARG A 583 4.26 27.65 -15.64
C ARG A 583 3.63 26.83 -16.77
N ALA A 584 4.03 27.05 -18.03
CA ALA A 584 3.42 26.38 -19.19
C ALA A 584 3.40 24.84 -19.12
N GLU A 585 4.47 24.22 -18.59
CA GLU A 585 4.51 22.76 -18.39
C GLU A 585 3.48 22.29 -17.35
N ASP A 586 3.32 23.04 -16.27
CA ASP A 586 2.34 22.74 -15.22
C ASP A 586 0.91 22.90 -15.76
N VAL A 587 0.67 23.90 -16.61
CA VAL A 587 -0.61 24.07 -17.32
C VAL A 587 -0.91 22.86 -18.21
N GLY A 588 0.07 22.42 -19.02
CA GLY A 588 -0.11 21.25 -19.89
C GLY A 588 -0.36 19.95 -19.12
N LEU A 589 0.27 19.79 -17.95
CA LEU A 589 0.01 18.67 -17.05
C LEU A 589 -1.41 18.70 -16.48
N LEU A 590 -1.90 19.87 -16.05
CA LEU A 590 -3.27 20.04 -15.57
C LEU A 590 -4.30 19.76 -16.67
N GLU A 591 -4.06 20.22 -17.91
CA GLU A 591 -4.92 19.92 -19.05
C GLU A 591 -4.98 18.41 -19.35
N THR A 592 -3.83 17.75 -19.35
CA THR A 592 -3.73 16.29 -19.53
C THR A 592 -4.51 15.55 -18.45
N LEU A 593 -4.37 15.98 -17.19
CA LEU A 593 -5.10 15.41 -16.07
C LEU A 593 -6.62 15.53 -16.26
N VAL A 594 -7.12 16.71 -16.66
CA VAL A 594 -8.56 16.93 -16.89
C VAL A 594 -9.09 15.93 -17.93
N VAL A 595 -8.39 15.78 -19.05
CA VAL A 595 -8.78 14.85 -20.13
C VAL A 595 -8.78 13.40 -19.63
N SER A 596 -7.77 12.99 -18.85
CA SER A 596 -7.72 11.65 -18.30
C SER A 596 -8.84 11.37 -17.29
N MET A 597 -9.16 12.33 -16.43
CA MET A 597 -10.29 12.22 -15.49
C MET A 597 -11.64 12.09 -16.21
N GLU A 598 -11.86 12.87 -17.28
CA GLU A 598 -13.08 12.79 -18.09
C GLU A 598 -13.24 11.44 -18.79
N ARG A 599 -12.12 10.85 -19.21
CA ARG A 599 -12.11 9.51 -19.82
C ARG A 599 -12.46 8.45 -18.78
N ALA A 600 -11.81 8.48 -17.62
CA ALA A 600 -11.95 7.46 -16.58
C ALA A 600 -13.33 7.46 -15.89
N SER A 601 -14.01 8.60 -15.85
CA SER A 601 -15.34 8.75 -15.24
C SER A 601 -16.49 8.72 -16.24
N ARG A 602 -16.24 8.31 -17.49
CA ARG A 602 -17.25 8.33 -18.55
C ARG A 602 -18.43 7.41 -18.19
N GLY A 603 -19.60 8.00 -17.99
CA GLY A 603 -20.85 7.28 -17.70
C GLY A 603 -21.23 7.27 -16.23
N GLU A 604 -20.31 7.63 -15.33
CA GLU A 604 -20.54 7.69 -13.89
C GLU A 604 -21.02 9.07 -13.45
N ARG A 605 -22.21 9.14 -12.87
CA ARG A 605 -22.84 10.42 -12.51
C ARG A 605 -22.30 10.97 -11.19
N GLU A 606 -21.81 10.08 -10.34
CA GLU A 606 -21.26 10.30 -9.02
C GLU A 606 -20.03 11.20 -9.08
N PHE A 607 -19.24 11.13 -10.17
CA PHE A 607 -18.03 11.93 -10.39
C PHE A 607 -18.29 13.31 -11.00
N ALA A 608 -19.53 13.63 -11.39
CA ALA A 608 -19.87 14.91 -12.01
C ALA A 608 -19.45 16.15 -11.19
N PRO A 609 -19.57 16.18 -9.84
CA PRO A 609 -19.10 17.31 -9.04
C PRO A 609 -17.60 17.57 -9.20
N LEU A 610 -16.77 16.52 -9.16
CA LEU A 610 -15.32 16.61 -9.28
C LEU A 610 -14.89 17.07 -10.67
N LEU A 611 -15.48 16.51 -11.73
CA LEU A 611 -15.19 16.95 -13.10
C LEU A 611 -15.56 18.42 -13.31
N LYS A 612 -16.69 18.87 -12.76
CA LYS A 612 -17.11 20.26 -12.85
C LYS A 612 -16.11 21.19 -12.14
N ALA A 613 -15.65 20.82 -10.95
CA ALA A 613 -14.66 21.58 -10.20
C ALA A 613 -13.33 21.71 -10.97
N VAL A 614 -12.76 20.59 -11.42
CA VAL A 614 -11.48 20.57 -12.16
C VAL A 614 -11.59 21.33 -13.49
N ARG A 615 -12.69 21.20 -14.23
CA ARG A 615 -12.93 21.99 -15.44
C ARG A 615 -13.00 23.49 -15.16
N SER A 616 -13.72 23.88 -14.10
CA SER A 616 -13.84 25.29 -13.74
C SER A 616 -12.48 25.90 -13.42
N LEU A 617 -11.63 25.17 -12.70
CA LEU A 617 -10.27 25.58 -12.39
C LEU A 617 -9.39 25.63 -13.65
N GLY A 618 -9.51 24.64 -14.55
CA GLY A 618 -8.82 24.65 -15.84
C GLY A 618 -9.19 25.85 -16.72
N MET A 619 -10.47 26.23 -16.76
CA MET A 619 -10.92 27.42 -17.48
C MET A 619 -10.33 28.71 -16.88
N GLU A 620 -10.18 28.77 -15.57
CA GLU A 620 -9.57 29.91 -14.89
C GLU A 620 -8.06 30.04 -15.18
N VAL A 621 -7.34 28.90 -15.20
CA VAL A 621 -5.94 28.84 -15.65
C VAL A 621 -5.81 29.35 -17.09
N LYS A 622 -6.69 28.89 -17.98
CA LYS A 622 -6.71 29.31 -19.39
C LYS A 622 -6.98 30.81 -19.53
N ARG A 623 -7.92 31.36 -18.77
CA ARG A 623 -8.21 32.80 -18.74
C ARG A 623 -6.96 33.61 -18.37
N ARG A 624 -6.23 33.20 -17.32
CA ARG A 624 -4.98 33.86 -16.90
C ARG A 624 -3.88 33.76 -17.96
N MET A 625 -3.79 32.65 -18.69
CA MET A 625 -2.86 32.47 -19.82
C MET A 625 -3.17 33.41 -20.99
N GLU A 626 -4.45 33.56 -21.33
CA GLU A 626 -4.91 34.47 -22.40
C GLU A 626 -4.64 35.93 -22.02
N GLU A 627 -4.91 36.31 -20.77
CA GLU A 627 -4.60 37.66 -20.24
C GLU A 627 -3.10 37.96 -20.31
N ALA A 628 -2.26 37.04 -19.84
CA ALA A 628 -0.81 37.19 -19.89
C ALA A 628 -0.28 37.30 -21.33
N SER A 629 -0.92 36.62 -22.29
CA SER A 629 -0.58 36.67 -23.71
C SER A 629 -1.00 37.99 -24.37
N SER A 630 -2.04 38.64 -23.83
CA SER A 630 -2.54 39.93 -24.33
C SER A 630 -1.75 41.15 -23.82
N THR A 631 -1.02 41.01 -22.71
CA THR A 631 -0.10 42.02 -22.18
C THR A 631 1.30 41.91 -22.80
N PRO A 632 1.84 42.96 -23.44
CA PRO A 632 3.21 42.96 -23.97
C PRO A 632 4.22 42.71 -22.86
N ILE A 633 5.23 41.88 -23.12
CA ILE A 633 6.40 41.70 -22.25
C ILE A 633 7.12 43.05 -22.21
N ALA A 634 7.15 43.70 -21.03
CA ALA A 634 7.81 44.99 -20.81
C ALA A 634 9.32 44.83 -20.65
#